data_AF-A0A815MME8-F1
#
_entry.id   AF-A0A815MME8-F1
#
_cell.length_a   1.000
_cell.length_b   1.000
_cell.length_c   1.000
_cell.angle_alpha   90.00
_cell.angle_beta   90.00
_cell.angle_gamma   90.00
#
_symmetry.space_group_name_H-M   'P 1'
#
loop_
_entity.id
_entity.type
_entity.pdbx_description
1 polymer ?
#
loop_
_entity_poly.entity_id
_entity_poly.type
_entity_poly.pdbx_seq_one_letter_code
_entity_poly.pdbx_strand_id
1 'polypeptide(L)'
;MSFNLTDITLTFHYVSFDEIEEFLSKTSHYLQRLRFAIRENSTFLRATRWNQLIINHMPNLYMFDFMYLVSQDDSLFEYINADHLLNSFKSSFWTKQQ
;
A
#
# COMPACT_ATOMS: atom_id res chain seq x y z
N MET A 1 -26.59 -9.67 -11.97
CA MET A 1 -25.16 -10.03 -12.04
C MET A 1 -24.42 -9.10 -11.09
N SER A 2 -23.74 -9.63 -10.08
CA SER A 2 -22.80 -8.85 -9.27
C SER A 2 -21.43 -8.92 -9.93
N PHE A 3 -20.82 -7.76 -10.17
CA PHE A 3 -19.43 -7.69 -10.63
C PHE A 3 -18.52 -7.63 -9.42
N ASN A 4 -17.55 -8.53 -9.35
CA ASN A 4 -16.53 -8.51 -8.31
C ASN A 4 -15.35 -7.68 -8.78
N LEU A 5 -14.90 -6.76 -7.93
CA LEU A 5 -13.71 -5.95 -8.18
C LEU A 5 -12.46 -6.78 -7.87
N THR A 6 -11.78 -7.26 -8.92
CA THR A 6 -10.58 -8.11 -8.79
C THR A 6 -9.28 -7.33 -8.93
N ASP A 7 -9.34 -6.12 -9.48
CA ASP A 7 -8.20 -5.37 -9.95
C ASP A 7 -8.38 -3.88 -9.70
N ILE A 8 -7.45 -3.29 -8.94
CA ILE A 8 -7.48 -1.86 -8.66
C ILE A 8 -6.08 -1.26 -8.85
N THR A 9 -6.04 -0.09 -9.47
CA THR A 9 -4.89 0.83 -9.43
C THR A 9 -5.34 2.13 -8.79
N LEU A 10 -4.65 2.51 -7.72
CA LEU A 10 -4.89 3.77 -7.00
C LEU A 10 -3.63 4.64 -7.11
N THR A 11 -3.82 5.92 -7.40
CA THR A 11 -2.73 6.90 -7.51
C THR A 11 -3.16 8.20 -6.86
N PHE A 12 -2.41 8.64 -5.87
CA PHE A 12 -2.76 9.82 -5.09
C PHE A 12 -1.57 10.77 -4.97
N HIS A 13 -1.87 12.07 -4.98
CA HIS A 13 -0.91 13.10 -4.56
C HIS A 13 -0.92 13.27 -3.04
N TYR A 14 -2.11 13.29 -2.44
CA TYR A 14 -2.29 13.37 -1.00
C TYR A 14 -3.55 12.59 -0.61
N VAL A 15 -3.41 11.69 0.35
CA VAL A 15 -4.48 10.96 1.01
C VAL A 15 -3.93 10.42 2.33
N SER A 16 -4.75 10.28 3.35
CA SER A 16 -4.34 9.61 4.58
C SER A 16 -4.40 8.09 4.44
N PHE A 17 -3.60 7.37 5.22
CA PHE A 17 -3.71 5.90 5.24
C PHE A 17 -5.08 5.45 5.73
N ASP A 18 -5.68 6.16 6.69
CA ASP A 18 -6.96 5.78 7.29
C ASP A 18 -8.11 5.82 6.27
N GLU A 19 -8.11 6.81 5.36
CA GLU A 19 -9.06 6.88 4.25
C GLU A 19 -8.90 5.71 3.27
N ILE A 20 -7.66 5.31 2.99
CA ILE A 20 -7.36 4.16 2.13
C ILE A 20 -7.75 2.84 2.79
N GLU A 21 -7.47 2.70 4.08
CA GLU A 21 -7.86 1.54 4.87
C GLU A 21 -9.38 1.39 4.91
N GLU A 22 -10.11 2.48 5.16
CA GLU A 22 -11.57 2.47 5.12
C GLU A 22 -12.09 2.07 3.74
N PHE A 23 -11.56 2.68 2.67
CA PHE A 23 -11.98 2.37 1.29
C PHE A 23 -11.74 0.90 0.95
N LEU A 24 -10.54 0.39 1.22
CA LEU A 24 -10.16 -0.98 0.87
C LEU A 24 -10.94 -1.99 1.72
N SER A 25 -11.14 -1.74 3.02
CA SER A 25 -11.92 -2.64 3.89
C SER A 25 -13.32 -2.96 3.36
N LYS A 26 -13.91 -2.05 2.58
CA LYS A 26 -15.26 -2.17 1.99
C LYS A 26 -15.24 -2.76 0.58
N THR A 27 -14.14 -2.61 -0.16
CA THR A 27 -14.10 -2.90 -1.61
C THR A 27 -13.20 -4.08 -1.99
N SER A 28 -12.36 -4.57 -1.07
CA SER A 28 -11.24 -5.44 -1.43
C SER A 28 -11.43 -6.95 -1.19
N HIS A 29 -12.61 -7.41 -0.79
CA HIS A 29 -12.81 -8.82 -0.41
C HIS A 29 -12.47 -9.81 -1.54
N TYR A 30 -12.78 -9.44 -2.79
CA TYR A 30 -12.48 -10.23 -3.98
C TYR A 30 -11.24 -9.73 -4.73
N LEU A 31 -10.52 -8.77 -4.16
CA LEU A 31 -9.38 -8.13 -4.80
C LEU A 31 -8.24 -9.14 -4.92
N GLN A 32 -7.70 -9.23 -6.13
CA GLN A 32 -6.61 -10.14 -6.47
C GLN A 32 -5.31 -9.37 -6.73
N ARG A 33 -5.42 -8.18 -7.33
CA ARG A 33 -4.28 -7.31 -7.62
C ARG A 33 -4.56 -5.88 -7.16
N LEU A 34 -3.65 -5.34 -6.37
CA LEU A 34 -3.65 -3.96 -5.92
C LEU A 34 -2.36 -3.29 -6.37
N ARG A 35 -2.49 -2.25 -7.18
CA ARG A 35 -1.39 -1.31 -7.45
C ARG A 35 -1.66 0.00 -6.75
N PHE A 36 -0.71 0.48 -5.98
CA PHE A 36 -0.86 1.68 -5.18
C PHE A 36 0.34 2.60 -5.36
N ALA A 37 0.07 3.84 -5.76
CA ALA A 37 1.08 4.88 -5.89
C ALA A 37 0.69 6.11 -5.05
N ILE A 38 1.63 6.61 -4.27
CA ILE A 38 1.44 7.79 -3.42
C ILE A 38 2.66 8.69 -3.48
N ARG A 39 2.42 10.00 -3.46
CA ARG A 39 3.44 11.02 -3.27
C ARG A 39 3.45 11.46 -1.80
N GLU A 40 4.64 11.67 -1.23
CA GLU A 40 4.83 12.47 0.01
C GLU A 40 3.91 12.07 1.19
N ASN A 41 3.98 10.81 1.63
CA ASN A 41 3.34 10.40 2.88
C ASN A 41 4.00 9.15 3.47
N SER A 42 4.98 9.36 4.34
CA SER A 42 5.75 8.29 4.99
C SER A 42 4.90 7.32 5.84
N THR A 43 3.64 7.64 6.17
CA THR A 43 2.74 6.68 6.86
C THR A 43 2.49 5.42 6.03
N PHE A 44 2.51 5.53 4.69
CA PHE A 44 2.37 4.40 3.78
C PHE A 44 3.61 3.52 3.70
N LEU A 45 4.75 3.99 4.21
CA LEU A 45 5.97 3.19 4.30
C LEU A 45 5.98 2.26 5.53
N ARG A 46 4.91 2.25 6.33
CA ARG A 46 4.76 1.33 7.46
C ARG A 46 4.20 -0.01 6.98
N ALA A 47 5.08 -0.95 6.64
CA ALA A 47 4.68 -2.27 6.17
C ALA A 47 3.69 -2.99 7.10
N THR A 48 3.82 -2.82 8.41
CA THR A 48 2.93 -3.48 9.38
C THR A 48 1.45 -3.10 9.20
N ARG A 49 1.15 -1.85 8.83
CA ARG A 49 -0.24 -1.43 8.57
C ARG A 49 -0.80 -2.09 7.32
N TRP A 50 -0.01 -2.10 6.24
CA TRP A 50 -0.41 -2.80 5.03
C TRP A 50 -0.59 -4.30 5.26
N ASN A 51 0.30 -4.96 6.01
CA ASN A 51 0.16 -6.38 6.36
C ASN A 51 -1.18 -6.65 7.06
N GLN A 52 -1.53 -5.84 8.06
CA GLN A 52 -2.79 -5.97 8.80
C GLN A 52 -3.99 -5.80 7.87
N LEU A 53 -3.97 -4.76 7.02
CA LEU A 53 -5.03 -4.51 6.05
C LEU A 53 -5.20 -5.68 5.06
N ILE A 54 -4.10 -6.18 4.48
CA ILE A 54 -4.13 -7.28 3.51
C ILE A 54 -4.65 -8.57 4.16
N ILE A 55 -4.12 -8.94 5.33
CA ILE A 55 -4.53 -10.16 6.04
C ILE A 55 -6.01 -10.12 6.41
N ASN A 56 -6.51 -8.96 6.85
CA ASN A 56 -7.87 -8.85 7.36
C ASN A 56 -8.93 -8.66 6.26
N HIS A 57 -8.58 -7.99 5.16
CA HIS A 57 -9.58 -7.51 4.18
C HIS A 57 -9.34 -7.97 2.74
N MET A 58 -8.20 -8.61 2.45
CA MET A 58 -7.82 -9.00 1.09
C MET A 58 -7.35 -10.46 1.01
N PRO A 59 -8.17 -11.43 1.43
CA PRO A 59 -7.75 -12.84 1.52
C PRO A 59 -7.37 -13.44 0.16
N ASN A 60 -7.81 -12.84 -0.94
CA ASN A 60 -7.55 -13.29 -2.31
C ASN A 60 -6.41 -12.52 -3.01
N LEU A 61 -5.77 -11.59 -2.31
CA LEU A 61 -4.69 -10.77 -2.89
C LEU A 61 -3.45 -11.64 -3.10
N TYR A 62 -2.99 -11.72 -4.33
CA TYR A 62 -1.73 -12.38 -4.67
C TYR A 62 -0.72 -11.42 -5.29
N MET A 63 -1.11 -10.18 -5.61
CA MET A 63 -0.19 -9.18 -6.14
C MET A 63 -0.43 -7.83 -5.47
N PHE A 64 0.59 -7.34 -4.79
CA PHE A 64 0.64 -5.99 -4.24
C PHE A 64 1.84 -5.26 -4.82
N ASP A 65 1.56 -4.23 -5.62
CA ASP A 65 2.57 -3.36 -6.22
C ASP A 65 2.46 -1.99 -5.57
N PHE A 66 3.54 -1.53 -4.95
CA PHE A 66 3.56 -0.30 -4.17
C PHE A 66 4.68 0.62 -4.65
N MET A 67 4.30 1.84 -5.05
CA MET A 67 5.19 2.87 -5.54
C MET A 67 5.12 4.11 -4.63
N TYR A 68 6.25 4.48 -4.06
CA TYR A 68 6.40 5.70 -3.26
C TYR A 68 7.16 6.75 -4.07
N LEU A 69 6.54 7.90 -4.30
CA LEU A 69 7.11 8.99 -5.09
C LEU A 69 7.62 10.09 -4.16
N VAL A 70 8.93 10.32 -4.15
CA VAL A 70 9.59 11.40 -3.40
C VAL A 70 9.73 12.61 -4.32
N SER A 71 9.30 13.81 -3.88
CA SER A 71 9.63 15.04 -4.60
C SER A 71 11.01 15.55 -4.22
N GLN A 72 11.66 16.21 -5.18
CA GLN A 72 13.04 16.69 -5.02
C GLN A 72 13.17 17.84 -4.00
N ASP A 73 12.07 18.54 -3.68
CA ASP A 73 12.09 19.76 -2.87
C ASP A 73 12.03 19.51 -1.34
N ASP A 74 11.46 18.39 -0.87
CA ASP A 74 11.36 18.03 0.57
C ASP A 74 12.41 16.97 1.01
N SER A 75 13.46 16.83 0.21
CA SER A 75 14.20 15.58 -0.01
C SER A 75 15.16 15.11 1.08
N LEU A 76 15.50 15.89 2.10
CA LEU A 76 16.51 15.45 3.10
C LEU A 76 15.91 14.78 4.34
N PHE A 77 14.78 15.28 4.84
CA PHE A 77 14.20 14.80 6.11
C PHE A 77 13.32 13.56 5.94
N GLU A 78 12.58 13.47 4.82
CA GLU A 78 11.81 12.26 4.50
C GLU A 78 12.71 11.10 4.05
N TYR A 79 13.81 11.36 3.34
CA TYR A 79 14.64 10.31 2.77
C TYR A 79 15.31 9.43 3.83
N ILE A 80 15.86 10.06 4.89
CA ILE A 80 16.50 9.34 6.00
C ILE A 80 15.49 8.44 6.74
N ASN A 81 14.24 8.89 6.91
CA ASN A 81 13.19 8.07 7.51
C ASN A 81 12.64 7.02 6.54
N ALA A 82 12.59 7.31 5.24
CA ALA A 82 12.09 6.41 4.23
C ALA A 82 12.93 5.14 4.12
N ASP A 83 14.26 5.23 4.17
CA ASP A 83 15.12 4.04 4.10
C ASP A 83 14.87 3.05 5.26
N HIS A 84 14.73 3.57 6.48
CA HIS A 84 14.39 2.75 7.65
C HIS A 84 12.99 2.13 7.53
N LEU A 85 12.03 2.86 6.98
CA LEU A 85 10.66 2.36 6.78
C LEU A 85 10.58 1.36 5.60
N LEU A 86 11.31 1.57 4.52
CA LEU A 86 11.40 0.64 3.38
C LEU A 86 12.02 -0.70 3.79
N ASN A 87 12.94 -0.71 4.76
CA ASN A 87 13.43 -1.96 5.33
C ASN A 87 12.32 -2.83 5.95
N SER A 88 11.17 -2.26 6.34
CA SER A 88 10.03 -3.03 6.84
C SER A 88 9.34 -3.88 5.77
N PHE A 89 9.57 -3.60 4.49
CA PHE A 89 9.09 -4.40 3.35
C PHE A 89 10.00 -5.58 2.98
N LYS A 90 11.10 -5.82 3.72
CA LYS A 90 12.03 -6.94 3.47
C LYS A 90 11.61 -8.26 4.14
N SER A 91 10.48 -8.28 4.86
CA SER A 91 10.01 -9.49 5.55
C SER A 91 9.52 -10.58 4.58
N SER A 92 9.45 -11.82 5.06
CA SER A 92 8.98 -12.98 4.26
C SER A 92 7.52 -12.88 3.82
N PHE A 93 6.72 -12.03 4.45
CA PHE A 93 5.36 -11.74 4.01
C PHE A 93 5.35 -11.14 2.59
N TRP A 94 6.20 -10.15 2.35
CA TRP A 94 6.26 -9.40 1.10
C TRP A 94 6.91 -10.16 -0.05
N THR A 95 7.88 -11.02 0.27
CA THR A 95 8.64 -11.76 -0.74
C THR A 95 8.01 -13.10 -1.13
N LYS A 96 7.05 -13.61 -0.34
CA LYS A 96 6.29 -14.84 -0.66
C LYS A 96 5.01 -14.59 -1.45
N GLN A 97 4.53 -13.35 -1.49
CA GLN A 97 3.35 -12.95 -2.25
C GLN A 97 3.71 -12.39 -3.64
N GLN A 98 4.89 -12.74 -4.19
CA GLN A 98 5.29 -12.44 -5.58
C GLN A 98 5.23 -13.67 -6.46
#